data_AF-W9ZAB4-F1
#
_entry.id   AF-W9ZAB4-F1
#
_cell.length_a   1.000
_cell.length_b   1.000
_cell.length_c   1.000
_cell.angle_alpha   90.00
_cell.angle_beta   90.00
_cell.angle_gamma   90.00
#
_symmetry.space_group_name_H-M   'P 1'
#
loop_
_entity.id
_entity.type
_entity.pdbx_description
1 polymer ?
#
loop_
_entity_poly.entity_id
_entity_poly.type
_entity_poly.pdbx_seq_one_letter_code
_entity_poly.pdbx_strand_id
1 'polypeptide(L)'
;MRTGVDCQYDQTGANALAEKNEELQQELKTLTALVDRLRNSSEEDAFSLIRQLKTTPDVSEILASVREPPPIKQPSSHQCALAILPPTQSFVEYELTILHDFSYPALEPIELPEIDLDRLEKSNWPKSTTSIDDKVLADLDSMPGSLKSVVPSQLNAIPQTAFAGSPKSPSVVIGPSPPLRWCDSRLNRLNINYWTRVPISNELAAGAISTYLETDHALLGFFDADLFLSDLVEQRLNYCSPFLVSSLLCMACLCYTAIDEKAAALSHVFQREAEQLRYAYRGSDTITTLSALSLCSIASTWLGKDKLGQDLLKDSRAMAERLQLFGSQGTDAVETKFLQMTSEQIRATSHAAWGSYSYIT
;
A
#
# COMPACT_ATOMS: atom_id res chain seq x y z
N MET A 1 50.22 -34.13 70.46
CA MET A 1 50.41 -32.77 69.91
C MET A 1 49.78 -32.75 68.52
N ARG A 2 48.78 -31.88 68.34
CA ARG A 2 48.12 -31.41 67.10
C ARG A 2 47.98 -32.39 65.93
N THR A 3 46.78 -32.94 65.84
CA THR A 3 46.16 -33.53 64.65
C THR A 3 46.23 -32.55 63.47
N GLY A 4 46.95 -32.91 62.42
CA GLY A 4 46.87 -32.21 61.14
C GLY A 4 45.47 -32.42 60.57
N VAL A 5 44.72 -31.33 60.42
CA VAL A 5 43.45 -31.35 59.68
C VAL A 5 43.83 -31.34 58.21
N ASP A 6 43.66 -32.49 57.56
CA ASP A 6 43.86 -32.61 56.12
C ASP A 6 42.66 -31.97 55.42
N CYS A 7 42.84 -30.75 54.93
CA CYS A 7 41.82 -30.04 54.17
C CYS A 7 41.74 -30.61 52.76
N GLN A 8 40.90 -31.62 52.56
CA GLN A 8 40.49 -32.03 51.21
C GLN A 8 39.59 -30.95 50.62
N TYR A 9 40.17 -30.11 49.76
CA TYR A 9 39.40 -29.23 48.89
C TYR A 9 38.60 -30.09 47.91
N ASP A 10 37.31 -29.79 47.76
CA ASP A 10 36.40 -30.40 46.79
C ASP A 10 36.82 -29.98 45.37
N GLN A 11 37.88 -30.63 44.88
CA GLN A 11 38.52 -30.39 43.59
C GLN A 11 37.57 -30.67 42.44
N THR A 12 36.61 -31.56 42.65
CA THR A 12 35.52 -31.89 41.72
C THR A 12 34.55 -30.73 41.51
N GLY A 13 34.12 -30.06 42.58
CA GLY A 13 33.25 -28.88 42.48
C GLY A 13 33.96 -27.68 41.84
N ALA A 14 35.24 -27.47 42.17
CA ALA A 14 36.05 -26.39 41.59
C ALA A 14 36.31 -26.58 40.09
N ASN A 15 36.58 -27.81 39.65
CA ASN A 15 36.79 -28.12 38.23
C ASN A 15 35.50 -28.00 37.41
N ALA A 16 34.36 -28.45 37.95
CA ALA A 16 33.06 -28.30 37.28
C ALA A 16 32.63 -26.83 37.13
N LEU A 17 32.98 -25.99 38.11
CA LEU A 17 32.74 -24.55 38.02
C LEU A 17 33.68 -23.85 37.04
N ALA A 18 34.92 -24.34 36.88
CA ALA A 18 35.86 -23.82 35.90
C ALA A 18 35.40 -24.17 34.47
N GLU A 19 34.98 -25.41 34.22
CA GLU A 19 34.46 -25.87 32.94
C GLU A 19 33.22 -25.07 32.51
N LYS A 20 32.28 -24.86 33.44
CA LYS A 20 31.09 -24.05 33.17
C LYS A 20 31.39 -22.57 32.93
N ASN A 21 32.43 -22.02 33.57
CA ASN A 21 32.88 -20.66 33.29
C ASN A 21 33.50 -20.54 31.90
N GLU A 22 34.27 -21.53 31.45
CA GLU A 22 34.84 -21.55 30.11
C GLU A 22 33.74 -21.65 29.04
N GLU A 23 32.71 -22.48 29.27
CA GLU A 23 31.54 -22.59 28.39
C GLU A 23 30.78 -21.26 28.27
N LEU A 24 30.49 -20.60 29.40
CA LEU A 24 29.82 -19.30 29.41
C LEU A 24 30.67 -18.20 28.77
N GLN A 25 31.99 -18.23 28.94
CA GLN A 25 32.90 -17.29 28.29
C GLN A 25 32.90 -17.47 26.77
N GLN A 26 32.81 -18.72 26.31
CA GLN A 26 32.75 -19.03 24.89
C GLN A 26 31.42 -18.57 24.28
N GLU A 27 30.29 -18.76 24.98
CA GLU A 27 28.97 -18.30 24.56
C GLU A 27 28.87 -16.76 24.51
N LEU A 28 29.44 -16.06 25.50
CA LEU A 28 29.49 -14.60 25.46
C LEU A 28 30.32 -14.07 24.29
N LYS A 29 31.41 -14.78 23.95
CA LYS A 29 32.26 -14.42 22.81
C LYS A 29 31.55 -14.61 21.48
N THR A 30 30.76 -15.67 21.31
CA THR A 30 29.97 -15.90 20.08
C THR A 30 28.85 -14.88 19.93
N LEU A 31 28.13 -14.55 21.01
CA LEU A 31 27.08 -13.52 20.98
C LEU A 31 27.64 -12.13 20.66
N THR A 32 28.79 -11.77 21.23
CA THR A 32 29.44 -10.48 20.95
C THR A 32 29.86 -10.37 19.48
N ALA A 33 30.45 -11.43 18.92
CA ALA A 33 30.85 -11.48 17.51
C ALA A 33 29.64 -11.35 16.55
N LEU A 34 28.48 -11.90 16.92
CA LEU A 34 27.25 -11.77 16.14
C LEU A 34 26.72 -10.33 16.15
N VAL A 35 26.71 -9.68 17.31
CA VAL A 35 26.28 -8.28 17.45
C VAL A 35 27.19 -7.35 16.66
N ASP A 36 28.50 -7.55 16.73
CA ASP A 36 29.46 -6.76 15.95
C ASP A 36 29.28 -6.95 14.44
N ARG A 37 28.88 -8.14 13.99
CA ARG A 37 28.63 -8.41 12.57
C ARG A 37 27.34 -7.75 12.08
N LEU A 38 26.25 -7.84 12.85
CA LEU A 38 24.99 -7.14 12.55
C LEU A 38 25.16 -5.62 12.52
N ARG A 39 26.06 -5.09 13.34
CA ARG A 39 26.32 -3.65 13.41
C ARG A 39 27.11 -3.12 12.21
N ASN A 40 27.96 -3.96 11.62
CA ASN A 40 28.86 -3.59 10.53
C ASN A 40 28.41 -4.07 9.15
N SER A 41 27.35 -4.89 9.06
CA SER A 41 26.79 -5.39 7.81
C SER A 41 25.85 -4.39 7.12
N SER A 42 25.64 -4.56 5.82
CA SER A 42 24.62 -3.81 5.07
C SER A 42 23.20 -4.13 5.57
N GLU A 43 22.22 -3.27 5.26
CA GLU A 43 20.86 -3.42 5.77
C GLU A 43 20.19 -4.72 5.26
N GLU A 44 20.42 -5.09 3.99
CA GLU A 44 19.95 -6.36 3.39
C GLU A 44 20.56 -7.59 4.07
N ASP A 45 21.86 -7.56 4.33
CA ASP A 45 22.56 -8.64 5.02
C ASP A 45 22.06 -8.81 6.46
N ALA A 46 21.83 -7.71 7.17
CA ALA A 46 21.32 -7.72 8.54
C ALA A 46 19.90 -8.33 8.60
N PHE A 47 19.03 -8.02 7.64
CA PHE A 47 17.70 -8.62 7.54
C PHE A 47 17.76 -10.13 7.30
N SER A 48 18.67 -10.60 6.44
CA SER A 48 18.85 -12.03 6.17
C SER A 48 19.33 -12.80 7.41
N LEU A 49 20.26 -12.23 8.17
CA LEU A 49 20.78 -12.81 9.41
C LEU A 49 19.73 -12.86 10.52
N ILE A 50 18.92 -11.80 10.67
CA ILE A 50 17.80 -11.77 11.63
C ILE A 50 16.74 -12.82 11.27
N ARG A 51 16.46 -13.03 9.98
CA ARG A 51 15.52 -14.06 9.53
C ARG A 51 16.04 -15.46 9.88
N GLN A 52 17.33 -15.72 9.69
CA GLN A 52 17.96 -17.00 10.07
C GLN A 52 17.96 -17.23 11.59
N LEU A 53 18.20 -16.19 12.39
CA LEU A 53 18.11 -16.25 13.86
C LEU A 53 16.71 -16.60 14.36
N LYS A 54 15.66 -16.21 13.64
CA LYS A 54 14.27 -16.55 14.00
C LYS A 54 13.91 -18.00 13.67
N THR A 55 14.62 -18.64 12.74
CA THR A 55 14.32 -19.99 12.27
C THR A 55 15.18 -21.07 12.93
N THR A 56 16.38 -20.71 13.42
CA THR A 56 17.37 -21.69 13.88
C THR A 56 17.76 -21.45 15.35
N PRO A 57 17.76 -22.48 16.21
CA PRO A 57 18.01 -22.32 17.65
C PRO A 57 19.50 -22.26 18.05
N ASP A 58 20.45 -22.61 17.17
CA ASP A 58 21.89 -22.61 17.48
C ASP A 58 22.66 -21.50 16.74
N VAL A 59 23.35 -20.66 17.50
CA VAL A 59 24.06 -19.45 17.05
C VAL A 59 25.41 -19.78 16.40
N SER A 60 25.99 -20.93 16.76
CA SER A 60 27.34 -21.33 16.34
C SER A 60 27.37 -21.80 14.88
N GLU A 61 26.31 -22.46 14.42
CA GLU A 61 26.17 -22.91 13.03
C GLU A 61 25.97 -21.76 12.04
N ILE A 62 25.33 -20.67 12.48
CA ILE A 62 25.07 -19.46 11.66
C ILE A 62 26.38 -18.72 11.35
N LEU A 63 27.32 -18.66 12.31
CA LEU A 63 28.64 -18.08 12.06
C LEU A 63 29.49 -18.92 11.10
N ALA A 64 29.28 -20.25 11.09
CA ALA A 64 30.00 -21.19 10.23
C ALA A 64 29.41 -21.32 8.81
N SER A 65 28.09 -21.15 8.65
CA SER A 65 27.41 -21.31 7.35
C SER A 65 27.51 -20.08 6.44
N VAL A 66 27.96 -18.93 6.95
CA VAL A 66 28.06 -17.70 6.17
C VAL A 66 29.47 -17.56 5.60
N ARG A 67 29.72 -18.35 4.56
CA ARG A 67 30.86 -18.21 3.64
C ARG A 67 30.66 -16.96 2.79
N GLU A 68 31.77 -16.31 2.42
CA GLU A 68 31.85 -15.12 1.56
C GLU A 68 30.81 -15.11 0.42
N PRO A 69 30.27 -13.93 0.07
CA PRO A 69 29.25 -13.81 -0.96
C PRO A 69 29.77 -14.39 -2.28
N PRO A 70 29.02 -15.28 -2.96
CA PRO A 70 29.32 -15.52 -4.35
C PRO A 70 29.08 -14.22 -5.13
N PRO A 71 29.90 -13.92 -6.14
CA PRO A 71 29.65 -12.77 -7.00
C PRO A 71 28.25 -12.89 -7.60
N ILE A 72 27.46 -11.81 -7.57
CA ILE A 72 26.10 -11.66 -8.10
C ILE A 72 26.07 -11.74 -9.65
N LYS A 73 26.85 -12.65 -10.25
CA LYS A 73 26.88 -12.90 -11.69
C LYS A 73 27.09 -14.38 -11.96
N GLN A 74 26.12 -15.20 -11.55
CA GLN A 74 26.03 -16.58 -12.04
C GLN A 74 24.65 -16.81 -12.68
N PRO A 75 24.58 -16.93 -14.01
CA PRO A 75 23.33 -17.25 -14.72
C PRO A 75 22.66 -18.55 -14.24
N SER A 76 23.42 -19.46 -13.62
CA SER A 76 22.95 -20.75 -13.11
C SER A 76 22.01 -20.63 -11.90
N SER A 77 22.16 -19.61 -11.05
CA SER A 77 21.25 -19.39 -9.92
C SER A 77 19.91 -18.79 -10.37
N HIS A 78 19.91 -17.96 -11.42
CA HIS A 78 18.68 -17.49 -12.08
C HIS A 78 17.90 -18.65 -12.70
N GLN A 79 18.58 -19.57 -13.40
CA GLN A 79 17.95 -20.75 -13.99
C GLN A 79 17.37 -21.71 -12.94
N CYS A 80 18.01 -21.81 -11.77
CA CYS A 80 17.54 -22.63 -10.67
C CYS A 80 16.35 -21.99 -9.92
N ALA A 81 16.34 -20.66 -9.75
CA ALA A 81 15.21 -19.93 -9.19
C ALA A 81 13.97 -19.94 -10.11
N LEU A 82 14.19 -19.86 -11.44
CA LEU A 82 13.13 -20.01 -12.45
C LEU A 82 12.53 -21.43 -12.50
N ALA A 83 13.22 -22.45 -11.97
CA ALA A 83 12.71 -23.81 -11.95
C ALA A 83 11.74 -24.10 -10.79
N ILE A 84 11.65 -23.19 -9.80
CA ILE A 84 10.84 -23.36 -8.58
C ILE A 84 9.58 -22.49 -8.60
N LEU A 85 9.58 -21.42 -9.41
CA LEU A 85 8.45 -20.49 -9.54
C LEU A 85 7.55 -20.85 -10.74
N PRO A 86 6.25 -20.47 -10.71
CA PRO A 86 5.38 -20.57 -11.87
C PRO A 86 5.97 -19.84 -13.09
N PRO A 87 5.59 -20.18 -14.34
CA PRO A 87 6.28 -19.72 -15.53
C PRO A 87 6.06 -18.21 -15.81
N THR A 88 6.77 -17.34 -15.11
CA THR A 88 6.93 -15.93 -15.48
C THR A 88 8.21 -15.79 -16.30
N GLN A 89 8.07 -15.49 -17.59
CA GLN A 89 9.16 -15.56 -18.57
C GLN A 89 10.11 -14.34 -18.56
N SER A 90 9.95 -13.41 -17.62
CA SER A 90 10.65 -12.12 -17.64
C SER A 90 11.43 -11.82 -16.35
N PHE A 91 12.69 -11.42 -16.52
CA PHE A 91 13.56 -10.93 -15.44
C PHE A 91 12.99 -9.70 -14.72
N VAL A 92 12.32 -8.81 -15.47
CA VAL A 92 11.73 -7.58 -14.93
C VAL A 92 10.54 -7.89 -14.03
N GLU A 93 9.76 -8.93 -14.37
CA GLU A 93 8.62 -9.36 -13.56
C GLU A 93 9.08 -9.94 -12.22
N TYR A 94 10.16 -10.72 -12.22
CA TYR A 94 10.80 -11.21 -10.99
C TYR A 94 11.29 -10.08 -10.08
N GLU A 95 11.96 -9.08 -10.65
CA GLU A 95 12.42 -7.90 -9.89
C GLU A 95 11.24 -7.10 -9.32
N LEU A 96 10.17 -6.92 -10.10
CA LEU A 96 8.96 -6.22 -9.66
C LEU A 96 8.20 -6.99 -8.57
N THR A 97 8.08 -8.32 -8.67
CA THR A 97 7.44 -9.14 -7.64
C THR A 97 8.21 -9.12 -6.32
N ILE A 98 9.55 -9.12 -6.37
CA ILE A 98 10.38 -9.06 -5.15
C ILE A 98 10.32 -7.67 -4.51
N LEU A 99 10.44 -6.61 -5.32
CA LEU A 99 10.49 -5.25 -4.81
C LEU A 99 9.11 -4.70 -4.46
N HIS A 100 8.04 -5.22 -5.07
CA HIS A 100 6.68 -4.69 -4.97
C HIS A 100 5.65 -5.82 -4.83
N ASP A 101 5.85 -6.73 -3.87
CA ASP A 101 5.01 -7.91 -3.60
C ASP A 101 3.51 -7.56 -3.40
N PHE A 102 3.21 -6.36 -2.88
CA PHE A 102 1.85 -5.87 -2.72
C PHE A 102 1.15 -5.55 -4.06
N SER A 103 1.89 -5.03 -5.05
CA SER A 103 1.35 -4.60 -6.35
C SER A 103 1.45 -5.68 -7.42
N TYR A 104 2.39 -6.61 -7.27
CA TYR A 104 2.62 -7.71 -8.20
C TYR A 104 2.71 -9.04 -7.44
N PRO A 105 1.64 -9.47 -6.74
CA PRO A 105 1.63 -10.73 -6.02
C PRO A 105 1.79 -11.89 -7.00
N ALA A 106 2.57 -12.90 -6.61
CA ALA A 106 2.71 -14.12 -7.41
C ALA A 106 1.34 -14.79 -7.56
N LEU A 107 0.80 -14.81 -8.79
CA LEU A 107 -0.47 -15.45 -9.09
C LEU A 107 -0.26 -16.96 -9.20
N GLU A 108 -0.97 -17.75 -8.38
CA GLU A 108 -0.97 -19.20 -8.53
C GLU A 108 -1.62 -19.59 -9.87
N PRO A 109 -1.03 -20.54 -10.63
CA PRO A 109 -1.64 -21.04 -11.85
C PRO A 109 -3.04 -21.59 -11.55
N ILE A 110 -4.05 -21.01 -12.19
CA ILE A 110 -5.42 -21.53 -12.10
C ILE A 110 -5.45 -22.83 -12.91
N GLU A 111 -5.61 -23.98 -12.25
CA GLU A 111 -5.94 -25.24 -12.90
C GLU A 111 -7.36 -25.15 -13.46
N LEU A 112 -7.47 -24.73 -14.72
CA LEU A 112 -8.76 -24.76 -15.42
C LEU A 112 -9.07 -26.22 -15.80
N PRO A 113 -10.17 -26.82 -15.32
CA PRO A 113 -10.64 -28.09 -15.87
C PRO A 113 -10.88 -27.90 -17.37
N GLU A 114 -10.53 -28.91 -18.19
CA GLU A 114 -10.66 -28.88 -19.65
C GLU A 114 -11.99 -28.23 -20.06
N ILE A 115 -11.89 -27.01 -20.58
CA ILE A 115 -13.05 -26.28 -21.07
C ILE A 115 -13.46 -26.99 -22.35
N ASP A 116 -14.59 -27.68 -22.30
CA ASP A 116 -15.23 -28.28 -23.46
C ASP A 116 -15.70 -27.17 -24.42
N LEU A 117 -14.82 -26.81 -25.36
CA LEU A 117 -15.03 -25.75 -26.36
C LEU A 117 -16.28 -26.01 -27.21
N ASP A 118 -16.72 -27.26 -27.35
CA ASP A 118 -17.93 -27.62 -28.10
C ASP A 118 -19.22 -27.12 -27.43
N ARG A 119 -19.18 -26.82 -26.12
CA ARG A 119 -20.32 -26.19 -25.39
C ARG A 119 -20.36 -24.68 -25.56
N LEU A 120 -19.23 -24.04 -25.82
CA LEU A 120 -19.15 -22.60 -26.09
C LEU A 120 -19.64 -22.27 -27.50
N GLU A 121 -19.39 -23.12 -28.49
CA GLU A 121 -19.92 -22.93 -29.86
C GLU A 121 -21.44 -23.06 -29.96
N LYS A 122 -22.06 -23.82 -29.05
CA LYS A 122 -23.53 -24.00 -28.98
C LYS A 122 -24.22 -22.94 -28.12
N SER A 123 -23.47 -22.02 -27.52
CA SER A 123 -24.05 -20.90 -26.80
C SER A 123 -24.45 -19.81 -27.82
N ASN A 124 -25.76 -19.57 -27.92
CA ASN A 124 -26.32 -18.48 -28.74
C ASN A 124 -26.09 -17.13 -28.06
N TRP A 125 -24.83 -16.79 -27.75
CA TRP A 125 -24.49 -15.46 -27.29
C TRP A 125 -24.74 -14.47 -28.43
N PRO A 126 -25.52 -13.39 -28.21
CA PRO A 126 -25.84 -12.46 -29.29
C PRO A 126 -24.53 -11.82 -29.76
N LYS A 127 -24.16 -12.11 -31.01
CA LYS A 127 -23.06 -11.43 -31.69
C LYS A 127 -23.44 -9.97 -31.80
N SER A 128 -22.78 -9.12 -31.02
CA SER A 128 -22.95 -7.67 -31.09
C SER A 128 -22.60 -7.23 -32.51
N THR A 129 -23.62 -6.91 -33.30
CA THR A 129 -23.47 -6.16 -34.54
C THR A 129 -24.04 -4.79 -34.29
N THR A 130 -23.24 -3.80 -34.64
CA THR A 130 -23.53 -2.38 -34.61
C THR A 130 -24.73 -2.07 -35.50
N SER A 131 -25.90 -1.81 -34.91
CA SER A 131 -26.90 -0.86 -35.42
C SER A 131 -27.96 -0.62 -34.34
N ILE A 132 -28.17 0.64 -33.98
CA ILE A 132 -29.30 1.07 -33.15
C ILE A 132 -30.54 1.01 -34.04
N ASP A 133 -31.48 0.11 -33.73
CA ASP A 133 -32.82 0.10 -34.31
C ASP A 133 -33.87 0.36 -33.22
N ASP A 134 -34.71 1.37 -33.45
CA ASP A 134 -35.73 1.98 -32.57
C ASP A 134 -36.93 1.06 -32.22
N LYS A 135 -36.71 -0.25 -32.02
CA LYS A 135 -37.80 -1.21 -31.73
C LYS A 135 -37.74 -1.92 -30.37
N VAL A 136 -36.71 -1.70 -29.56
CA VAL A 136 -36.58 -2.37 -28.24
C VAL A 136 -37.35 -1.64 -27.12
N LEU A 137 -37.85 -0.43 -27.36
CA LEU A 137 -38.63 0.34 -26.38
C LEU A 137 -40.12 -0.03 -26.30
N ALA A 138 -40.60 -0.99 -27.10
CA ALA A 138 -42.03 -1.37 -27.13
C ALA A 138 -42.37 -2.72 -26.46
N ASP A 139 -41.37 -3.52 -26.04
CA ASP A 139 -41.61 -4.85 -25.46
C ASP A 139 -41.47 -4.90 -23.92
N LEU A 140 -41.28 -3.76 -23.25
CA LEU A 140 -41.23 -3.68 -21.78
C LEU A 140 -42.63 -3.60 -21.10
N ASP A 141 -43.70 -3.46 -21.88
CA ASP A 141 -45.07 -3.29 -21.34
C ASP A 141 -45.93 -4.58 -21.33
N SER A 142 -45.35 -5.76 -21.55
CA SER A 142 -46.12 -7.00 -21.47
C SER A 142 -45.31 -8.20 -20.97
N MET A 143 -45.19 -8.35 -19.64
CA MET A 143 -45.46 -9.62 -18.94
C MET A 143 -45.51 -9.44 -17.40
N PRO A 144 -46.46 -10.09 -16.70
CA PRO A 144 -46.66 -9.98 -15.26
C PRO A 144 -45.91 -11.06 -14.47
N GLY A 145 -45.62 -10.80 -13.20
CA GLY A 145 -45.39 -11.88 -12.22
C GLY A 145 -44.26 -11.61 -11.22
N SER A 146 -44.69 -11.35 -9.98
CA SER A 146 -43.89 -11.27 -8.75
C SER A 146 -42.84 -12.39 -8.61
N LEU A 147 -41.56 -12.02 -8.48
CA LEU A 147 -40.52 -12.91 -7.92
C LEU A 147 -40.40 -12.64 -6.42
N LYS A 148 -41.02 -13.56 -5.68
CA LYS A 148 -40.96 -13.67 -4.23
C LYS A 148 -39.51 -13.91 -3.79
N SER A 149 -39.14 -13.26 -2.69
CA SER A 149 -37.98 -13.58 -1.85
C SER A 149 -37.93 -15.10 -1.59
N VAL A 150 -36.99 -15.79 -2.24
CA VAL A 150 -36.61 -17.15 -1.88
C VAL A 150 -35.29 -17.04 -1.12
N VAL A 151 -35.38 -17.21 0.19
CA VAL A 151 -34.23 -17.43 1.08
C VAL A 151 -33.77 -18.87 0.83
N PRO A 152 -32.52 -19.14 0.44
CA PRO A 152 -31.98 -20.49 0.47
C PRO A 152 -31.62 -20.84 1.92
N SER A 153 -32.60 -21.25 2.71
CA SER A 153 -32.34 -22.03 3.91
C SER A 153 -31.92 -23.43 3.46
N GLN A 154 -30.61 -23.69 3.38
CA GLN A 154 -29.90 -24.96 3.61
C GLN A 154 -28.47 -24.88 3.02
N LEU A 155 -27.55 -24.26 3.74
CA LEU A 155 -26.11 -24.55 3.67
C LEU A 155 -25.67 -24.91 5.09
N ASN A 156 -25.95 -26.15 5.48
CA ASN A 156 -25.40 -26.74 6.69
C ASN A 156 -23.95 -27.17 6.41
N ALA A 157 -23.08 -26.82 7.35
CA ALA A 157 -21.75 -27.35 7.63
C ALA A 157 -20.64 -27.07 6.58
N ILE A 158 -20.02 -25.89 6.70
CA ILE A 158 -18.58 -25.73 6.44
C ILE A 158 -17.90 -25.65 7.82
N PRO A 159 -16.87 -26.47 8.12
CA PRO A 159 -16.18 -26.44 9.40
C PRO A 159 -15.54 -25.08 9.64
N GLN A 160 -15.77 -24.52 10.83
CA GLN A 160 -15.03 -23.37 11.34
C GLN A 160 -13.57 -23.77 11.54
N THR A 161 -12.73 -23.58 10.53
CA THR A 161 -11.29 -23.44 10.75
C THR A 161 -11.08 -22.01 11.23
N ALA A 162 -10.80 -21.87 12.52
CA ALA A 162 -10.36 -20.63 13.10
C ALA A 162 -9.14 -20.12 12.31
N PHE A 163 -9.29 -18.99 11.63
CA PHE A 163 -8.16 -18.14 11.27
C PHE A 163 -7.60 -17.56 12.58
N ALA A 164 -6.83 -18.38 13.29
CA ALA A 164 -5.95 -17.93 14.36
C ALA A 164 -4.76 -17.23 13.69
N GLY A 165 -4.91 -15.92 13.47
CA GLY A 165 -3.88 -15.13 12.80
C GLY A 165 -4.21 -13.65 12.72
N SER A 166 -4.79 -13.05 13.77
CA SER A 166 -4.63 -11.60 13.94
C SER A 166 -3.12 -11.31 13.97
N PRO A 167 -2.61 -10.32 13.21
CA PRO A 167 -1.24 -9.87 13.41
C PRO A 167 -1.17 -9.34 14.83
N LYS A 168 -0.55 -10.12 15.71
CA LYS A 168 -0.23 -9.70 17.08
C LYS A 168 0.60 -8.44 16.94
N SER A 169 0.11 -7.37 17.55
CA SER A 169 0.84 -6.12 17.75
C SER A 169 2.29 -6.44 18.11
N PRO A 170 3.29 -5.77 17.52
CA PRO A 170 4.66 -6.05 17.85
C PRO A 170 4.86 -5.79 19.35
N SER A 171 5.44 -6.79 19.99
CA SER A 171 5.85 -6.84 21.39
C SER A 171 6.30 -5.48 21.91
N VAL A 172 5.87 -5.14 23.14
CA VAL A 172 6.32 -3.97 23.89
C VAL A 172 7.85 -3.89 23.84
N VAL A 173 8.37 -2.98 23.02
CA VAL A 173 9.79 -2.64 22.99
C VAL A 173 10.05 -1.80 24.23
N ILE A 174 10.74 -2.37 25.22
CA ILE A 174 11.31 -1.61 26.34
C ILE A 174 12.54 -0.88 25.80
N GLY A 175 12.29 0.31 25.24
CA GLY A 175 13.27 1.25 24.70
C GLY A 175 12.57 2.57 24.41
N PRO A 176 13.28 3.70 24.23
CA PRO A 176 12.63 4.90 23.71
C PRO A 176 11.92 4.54 22.41
N SER A 177 10.63 4.86 22.30
CA SER A 177 9.84 4.58 21.10
C SER A 177 10.64 5.04 19.89
N PRO A 178 10.84 4.18 18.86
CA PRO A 178 11.51 4.63 17.65
C PRO A 178 10.76 5.87 17.14
N PRO A 179 11.47 6.91 16.67
CA PRO A 179 10.81 8.11 16.17
C PRO A 179 9.77 7.69 15.12
N LEU A 180 8.58 8.29 15.13
CA LEU A 180 7.58 8.06 14.09
C LEU A 180 8.27 8.28 12.74
N ARG A 181 8.51 7.19 12.02
CA ARG A 181 9.05 7.25 10.66
C ARG A 181 7.86 7.27 9.72
N TRP A 182 7.49 8.46 9.29
CA TRP A 182 6.62 8.62 8.14
C TRP A 182 7.35 8.19 6.85
N CYS A 183 6.59 7.85 5.82
CA CYS A 183 7.11 7.43 4.51
C CYS A 183 8.04 8.49 3.88
N ASP A 184 7.83 9.78 4.21
CA ASP A 184 8.66 10.89 3.77
C ASP A 184 9.05 11.79 4.95
N SER A 185 10.34 12.12 5.03
CA SER A 185 10.91 12.96 6.08
C SER A 185 10.35 14.40 6.11
N ARG A 186 9.83 14.92 4.99
CA ARG A 186 9.24 16.26 4.89
C ARG A 186 8.01 16.43 5.78
N LEU A 187 7.29 15.34 6.05
CA LEU A 187 6.12 15.35 6.94
C LEU A 187 6.46 15.78 8.38
N ASN A 188 7.73 15.71 8.79
CA ASN A 188 8.22 16.29 10.07
C ASN A 188 8.06 17.79 10.19
N ARG A 189 7.86 18.48 9.07
CA ARG A 189 7.70 19.94 9.03
C ARG A 189 6.27 20.34 8.69
N LEU A 190 5.33 19.39 8.69
CA LEU A 190 3.93 19.66 8.39
C LEU A 190 3.34 20.67 9.37
N ASN A 191 2.67 21.69 8.83
CA ASN A 191 1.83 22.60 9.57
C ASN A 191 0.41 22.55 9.01
N ILE A 192 -0.39 21.61 9.53
CA ILE A 192 -1.70 21.28 8.97
C ILE A 192 -2.74 22.40 9.17
N ASN A 193 -2.56 23.23 10.21
CA ASN A 193 -3.45 24.35 10.53
C ASN A 193 -3.46 25.45 9.45
N TYR A 194 -2.47 25.46 8.55
CA TYR A 194 -2.49 26.36 7.38
C TYR A 194 -3.53 25.91 6.34
N TRP A 195 -3.75 24.61 6.23
CA TRP A 195 -4.53 23.99 5.14
C TRP A 195 -5.99 23.76 5.48
N THR A 196 -6.30 23.52 6.75
CA THR A 196 -7.64 23.14 7.21
C THR A 196 -7.98 23.82 8.53
N ARG A 197 -9.27 24.07 8.75
CA ARG A 197 -9.81 24.56 10.02
C ARG A 197 -10.23 23.43 10.95
N VAL A 198 -10.20 22.18 10.48
CA VAL A 198 -10.53 21.00 11.27
C VAL A 198 -9.45 20.81 12.34
N PRO A 199 -9.82 20.65 13.62
CA PRO A 199 -8.85 20.46 14.68
C PRO A 199 -8.23 19.06 14.59
N ILE A 200 -7.04 18.97 14.01
CA ILE A 200 -6.22 17.76 13.91
C ILE A 200 -4.77 18.12 14.29
N SER A 201 -4.07 17.19 14.96
CA SER A 201 -2.65 17.41 15.25
C SER A 201 -1.79 17.17 14.00
N ASN A 202 -0.61 17.79 13.93
CA ASN A 202 0.31 17.57 12.81
C ASN A 202 0.74 16.11 12.72
N GLU A 203 0.90 15.44 13.86
CA GLU A 203 1.35 14.04 13.95
C GLU A 203 0.29 13.09 13.39
N LEU A 204 -0.98 13.30 13.73
CA LEU A 204 -2.08 12.48 13.22
C LEU A 204 -2.31 12.75 11.72
N ALA A 205 -2.25 14.01 11.29
CA ALA A 205 -2.37 14.36 9.88
C ALA A 205 -1.23 13.76 9.05
N ALA A 206 0.01 13.89 9.53
CA ALA A 206 1.19 13.30 8.89
C ALA A 206 1.12 11.77 8.84
N GLY A 207 0.67 11.13 9.93
CA GLY A 207 0.44 9.68 9.98
C GLY A 207 -0.59 9.23 8.95
N ALA A 208 -1.75 9.89 8.89
CA ALA A 208 -2.80 9.56 7.93
C ALA A 208 -2.34 9.77 6.47
N ILE A 209 -1.68 10.90 6.17
CA ILE A 209 -1.13 11.18 4.84
C ILE A 209 -0.06 10.14 4.47
N SER A 210 0.83 9.81 5.40
CA SER A 210 1.87 8.78 5.21
C SER A 210 1.23 7.44 4.82
N THR A 211 0.23 7.00 5.58
CA THR A 211 -0.48 5.75 5.30
C THR A 211 -1.13 5.79 3.92
N TYR A 212 -1.87 6.86 3.58
CA TYR A 212 -2.48 6.99 2.25
C TYR A 212 -1.46 6.89 1.11
N LEU A 213 -0.29 7.52 1.26
CA LEU A 213 0.76 7.50 0.25
C LEU A 213 1.36 6.11 0.06
N GLU A 214 1.43 5.31 1.13
CA GLU A 214 1.93 3.94 1.11
C GLU A 214 0.90 2.94 0.56
N THR A 215 -0.39 3.15 0.81
CA THR A 215 -1.45 2.17 0.50
C THR A 215 -2.27 2.50 -0.73
N ASP A 216 -2.86 3.70 -0.77
CA ASP A 216 -3.92 4.03 -1.71
C ASP A 216 -3.43 4.86 -2.90
N HIS A 217 -2.34 5.60 -2.73
CA HIS A 217 -1.85 6.51 -3.76
C HIS A 217 -1.41 5.78 -5.04
N ALA A 218 -0.83 4.58 -4.92
CA ALA A 218 -0.44 3.77 -6.07
C ALA A 218 -1.64 3.34 -6.93
N LEU A 219 -2.80 3.14 -6.29
CA LEU A 219 -4.06 2.78 -6.97
C LEU A 219 -4.78 4.00 -7.54
N LEU A 220 -4.87 5.09 -6.76
CA LEU A 220 -5.69 6.25 -7.11
C LEU A 220 -4.94 7.27 -7.97
N GLY A 221 -3.66 7.51 -7.69
CA GLY A 221 -2.74 8.26 -8.54
C GLY A 221 -3.13 9.68 -8.97
N PHE A 222 -4.14 10.32 -8.37
CA PHE A 222 -4.72 11.58 -8.85
C PHE A 222 -3.78 12.78 -8.85
N PHE A 223 -2.64 12.71 -8.16
CA PHE A 223 -1.66 13.78 -8.07
C PHE A 223 -0.26 13.16 -8.00
N ASP A 224 0.78 13.98 -8.18
CA ASP A 224 2.16 13.55 -7.96
C ASP A 224 2.52 13.74 -6.47
N ALA A 225 2.84 12.65 -5.76
CA ALA A 225 3.10 12.67 -4.33
C ALA A 225 4.26 13.61 -3.93
N ASP A 226 5.34 13.63 -4.71
CA ASP A 226 6.53 14.41 -4.40
C ASP A 226 6.27 15.92 -4.54
N LEU A 227 5.61 16.32 -5.63
CA LEU A 227 5.21 17.72 -5.84
C LEU A 227 4.18 18.17 -4.81
N PHE A 228 3.21 17.31 -4.48
CA PHE A 228 2.22 17.58 -3.44
C PHE A 228 2.88 17.78 -2.08
N LEU A 229 3.78 16.88 -1.65
CA LEU A 229 4.45 16.96 -0.35
C LEU A 229 5.35 18.19 -0.24
N SER A 230 6.04 18.56 -1.32
CA SER A 230 6.83 19.78 -1.39
C SER A 230 5.95 21.00 -1.11
N ASP A 231 4.86 21.16 -1.86
CA ASP A 231 3.96 22.30 -1.72
C ASP A 231 3.18 22.29 -0.40
N LEU A 232 2.83 21.11 0.13
CA LEU A 232 2.17 20.94 1.43
C LEU A 232 3.02 21.52 2.57
N VAL A 233 4.31 21.23 2.58
CA VAL A 233 5.23 21.66 3.64
C VAL A 233 5.71 23.09 3.43
N GLU A 234 5.93 23.49 2.17
CA GLU A 234 6.35 24.85 1.82
C GLU A 234 5.18 25.84 1.71
N GLN A 235 3.95 25.37 1.96
CA GLN A 235 2.71 26.17 2.00
C GLN A 235 2.41 26.88 0.66
N ARG A 236 2.75 26.22 -0.45
CA ARG A 236 2.55 26.72 -1.82
C ARG A 236 1.30 26.13 -2.47
N LEU A 237 0.69 26.89 -3.37
CA LEU A 237 -0.60 26.54 -3.98
C LEU A 237 -0.49 26.00 -5.41
N ASN A 238 0.69 25.57 -5.87
CA ASN A 238 0.87 25.14 -7.26
C ASN A 238 0.29 23.72 -7.46
N TYR A 239 0.68 22.79 -6.59
CA TYR A 239 0.31 21.38 -6.59
C TYR A 239 -0.39 20.95 -5.29
N CYS A 240 -0.64 21.89 -4.38
CA CYS A 240 -1.39 21.69 -3.15
C CYS A 240 -2.49 22.75 -3.02
N SER A 241 -3.59 22.43 -2.35
CA SER A 241 -4.64 23.39 -2.03
C SER A 241 -5.38 22.95 -0.77
N PRO A 242 -6.00 23.88 -0.01
CA PRO A 242 -6.88 23.52 1.10
C PRO A 242 -7.93 22.47 0.70
N PHE A 243 -8.51 22.61 -0.49
CA PHE A 243 -9.51 21.66 -0.97
C PHE A 243 -8.92 20.27 -1.18
N LEU A 244 -7.76 20.17 -1.84
CA LEU A 244 -7.06 18.90 -2.03
C LEU A 244 -6.68 18.27 -0.68
N VAL A 245 -6.17 19.06 0.26
CA VAL A 245 -5.77 18.57 1.59
C VAL A 245 -6.97 18.06 2.38
N SER A 246 -8.09 18.78 2.41
CA SER A 246 -9.30 18.31 3.10
C SER A 246 -9.88 17.05 2.45
N SER A 247 -9.90 16.97 1.12
CA SER A 247 -10.33 15.75 0.40
C SER A 247 -9.39 14.56 0.66
N LEU A 248 -8.09 14.81 0.69
CA LEU A 248 -7.07 13.81 1.00
C LEU A 248 -7.21 13.31 2.43
N LEU A 249 -7.32 14.21 3.41
CA LEU A 249 -7.48 13.81 4.80
C LEU A 249 -8.80 13.09 5.05
N CYS A 250 -9.85 13.40 4.29
CA CYS A 250 -11.08 12.60 4.31
C CYS A 250 -10.80 11.14 3.91
N MET A 251 -10.12 10.92 2.78
CA MET A 251 -9.73 9.57 2.31
C MET A 251 -8.75 8.89 3.25
N ALA A 252 -7.69 9.59 3.64
CA ALA A 252 -6.65 9.08 4.51
C ALA A 252 -7.24 8.65 5.86
N CYS A 253 -8.10 9.47 6.48
CA CYS A 253 -8.75 9.10 7.74
C CYS A 253 -9.73 7.92 7.58
N LEU A 254 -10.36 7.70 6.42
CA LEU A 254 -11.17 6.50 6.16
C LEU A 254 -10.31 5.23 6.23
N CYS A 255 -9.18 5.23 5.52
CA CYS A 255 -8.25 4.10 5.51
C CYS A 255 -7.54 3.94 6.86
N TYR A 256 -7.31 5.03 7.59
CA TYR A 256 -6.63 5.03 8.89
C TYR A 256 -7.49 4.49 10.04
N THR A 257 -8.80 4.29 9.84
CA THR A 257 -9.70 3.72 10.88
C THR A 257 -9.29 2.33 11.34
N ALA A 258 -8.57 1.57 10.52
CA ALA A 258 -8.00 0.28 10.89
C ALA A 258 -6.89 0.40 11.95
N ILE A 259 -6.25 1.57 12.06
CA ILE A 259 -5.15 1.87 12.99
C ILE A 259 -5.68 2.66 14.21
N ASP A 260 -6.48 3.70 13.97
CA ASP A 260 -7.14 4.49 14.99
C ASP A 260 -8.61 4.72 14.64
N GLU A 261 -9.50 4.05 15.37
CA GLU A 261 -10.96 4.16 15.20
C GLU A 261 -11.45 5.62 15.29
N LYS A 262 -10.77 6.49 16.04
CA LYS A 262 -11.14 7.91 16.17
C LYS A 262 -11.02 8.67 14.86
N ALA A 263 -10.23 8.18 13.90
CA ALA A 263 -10.12 8.77 12.56
C ALA A 263 -11.45 8.73 11.80
N ALA A 264 -12.37 7.83 12.14
CA ALA A 264 -13.68 7.74 11.51
C ALA A 264 -14.51 9.02 11.69
N ALA A 265 -14.45 9.64 12.88
CA ALA A 265 -15.14 10.90 13.12
C ALA A 265 -14.52 12.05 12.31
N LEU A 266 -13.19 12.04 12.16
CA LEU A 266 -12.45 13.06 11.41
C LEU A 266 -12.78 13.01 9.92
N SER A 267 -12.93 11.83 9.32
CA SER A 267 -13.28 11.71 7.89
C SER A 267 -14.59 12.42 7.57
N HIS A 268 -15.63 12.26 8.40
CA HIS A 268 -16.91 12.97 8.23
C HIS A 268 -16.78 14.50 8.40
N VAL A 269 -15.85 14.96 9.23
CA VAL A 269 -15.59 16.40 9.43
C VAL A 269 -14.86 16.97 8.22
N PHE A 270 -13.82 16.30 7.74
CA PHE A 270 -13.08 16.67 6.52
C PHE A 270 -13.97 16.65 5.28
N GLN A 271 -14.87 15.67 5.18
CA GLN A 271 -15.86 15.61 4.10
C GLN A 271 -16.73 16.88 4.06
N ARG A 272 -17.21 17.35 5.22
CA ARG A 272 -18.01 18.59 5.29
C ARG A 272 -17.19 19.82 4.91
N GLU A 273 -15.92 19.89 5.32
CA GLU A 273 -15.03 20.98 4.93
C GLU A 273 -14.74 20.96 3.43
N ALA A 274 -14.46 19.79 2.85
CA ALA A 274 -14.24 19.61 1.42
C ALA A 274 -15.49 20.00 0.60
N GLU A 275 -16.68 19.62 1.05
CA GLU A 275 -17.96 20.05 0.45
C GLU A 275 -18.11 21.59 0.46
N GLN A 276 -17.69 22.26 1.54
CA GLN A 276 -17.70 23.73 1.62
C GLN A 276 -16.67 24.36 0.68
N LEU A 277 -15.45 23.81 0.66
CA LEU A 277 -14.36 24.31 -0.18
C LEU A 277 -14.67 24.14 -1.66
N ARG A 278 -15.40 23.09 -2.08
CA ARG A 278 -15.84 22.91 -3.47
C ARG A 278 -16.50 24.17 -4.04
N TYR A 279 -17.32 24.89 -3.25
CA TYR A 279 -17.97 26.11 -3.72
C TYR A 279 -16.98 27.25 -4.01
N ALA A 280 -15.90 27.36 -3.23
CA ALA A 280 -14.85 28.35 -3.46
C ALA A 280 -14.03 28.05 -4.73
N TYR A 281 -13.90 26.77 -5.09
CA TYR A 281 -13.09 26.32 -6.23
C TYR A 281 -13.88 26.05 -7.51
N ARG A 282 -15.20 26.25 -7.54
CA ARG A 282 -16.07 25.98 -8.72
C ARG A 282 -15.65 26.68 -10.02
N GLY A 283 -14.93 27.79 -9.95
CA GLY A 283 -14.44 28.55 -11.12
C GLY A 283 -12.96 28.38 -11.43
N SER A 284 -12.24 27.54 -10.67
CA SER A 284 -10.79 27.35 -10.82
C SER A 284 -10.52 26.02 -11.53
N ASP A 285 -10.35 26.07 -12.84
CA ASP A 285 -9.96 24.90 -13.63
C ASP A 285 -8.44 24.68 -13.50
N THR A 286 -8.04 23.93 -12.48
CA THR A 286 -6.65 23.53 -12.24
C THR A 286 -6.56 22.03 -12.00
N ILE A 287 -5.42 21.43 -12.33
CA ILE A 287 -5.16 20.00 -12.06
C ILE A 287 -5.34 19.67 -10.58
N THR A 288 -4.92 20.57 -9.67
CA THR A 288 -5.07 20.41 -8.22
C THR A 288 -6.53 20.35 -7.79
N THR A 289 -7.39 21.17 -8.41
CA THR A 289 -8.84 21.16 -8.14
C THR A 289 -9.50 19.90 -8.69
N LEU A 290 -9.06 19.46 -9.87
CA LEU A 290 -9.49 18.19 -10.46
C LEU A 290 -9.15 16.99 -9.56
N SER A 291 -7.91 16.92 -9.07
CA SER A 291 -7.46 15.88 -8.14
C SER A 291 -8.30 15.90 -6.87
N ALA A 292 -8.60 17.08 -6.32
CA ALA A 292 -9.44 17.24 -5.14
C ALA A 292 -10.88 16.75 -5.37
N LEU A 293 -11.50 17.11 -6.51
CA LEU A 293 -12.84 16.64 -6.89
C LEU A 293 -12.87 15.11 -7.02
N SER A 294 -11.88 14.53 -7.70
CA SER A 294 -11.77 13.08 -7.89
C SER A 294 -11.65 12.35 -6.55
N LEU A 295 -10.77 12.83 -5.68
CA LEU A 295 -10.52 12.22 -4.37
C LEU A 295 -11.73 12.37 -3.43
N CYS A 296 -12.38 13.55 -3.44
CA CYS A 296 -13.61 13.78 -2.68
C CYS A 296 -14.78 12.92 -3.18
N SER A 297 -14.85 12.67 -4.48
CA SER A 297 -15.85 11.78 -5.08
C SER A 297 -15.74 10.37 -4.54
N ILE A 298 -14.53 9.78 -4.54
CA ILE A 298 -14.27 8.45 -3.97
C ILE A 298 -14.61 8.43 -2.48
N ALA A 299 -14.15 9.43 -1.73
CA ALA A 299 -14.42 9.52 -0.29
C ALA A 299 -15.92 9.54 0.00
N SER A 300 -16.68 10.27 -0.81
CA SER A 300 -18.14 10.36 -0.69
C SER A 300 -18.79 9.00 -0.93
N THR A 301 -18.35 8.25 -1.93
CA THR A 301 -18.85 6.89 -2.19
C THR A 301 -18.55 5.94 -1.03
N TRP A 302 -17.33 5.99 -0.48
CA TRP A 302 -16.93 5.13 0.65
C TRP A 302 -17.71 5.47 1.94
N LEU A 303 -18.11 6.73 2.09
CA LEU A 303 -18.99 7.18 3.18
C LEU A 303 -20.49 6.90 2.93
N GLY A 304 -20.85 6.25 1.82
CA GLY A 304 -22.25 5.96 1.44
C GLY A 304 -23.04 7.18 0.97
N LYS A 305 -22.37 8.28 0.60
CA LYS A 305 -22.98 9.49 0.03
C LYS A 305 -23.00 9.42 -1.49
N ASP A 306 -23.60 8.37 -2.05
CA ASP A 306 -23.51 8.02 -3.48
C ASP A 306 -23.92 9.16 -4.40
N LYS A 307 -25.00 9.88 -4.08
CA LYS A 307 -25.46 11.01 -4.89
C LYS A 307 -24.42 12.13 -4.95
N LEU A 308 -23.81 12.45 -3.82
CA LEU A 308 -22.76 13.47 -3.77
C LEU A 308 -21.51 13.00 -4.52
N GLY A 309 -21.12 11.73 -4.35
CA GLY A 309 -20.03 11.11 -5.11
C GLY A 309 -20.27 11.22 -6.61
N GLN A 310 -21.45 10.84 -7.10
CA GLN A 310 -21.79 10.97 -8.52
C GLN A 310 -21.78 12.43 -9.02
N ASP A 311 -22.25 13.37 -8.22
CA ASP A 311 -22.22 14.79 -8.59
C ASP A 311 -20.79 15.34 -8.63
N LEU A 312 -19.91 14.89 -7.74
CA LEU A 312 -18.48 15.23 -7.76
C LEU A 312 -17.76 14.59 -8.96
N LEU A 313 -18.07 13.34 -9.28
CA LEU A 313 -17.54 12.63 -10.45
C LEU A 313 -17.89 13.34 -11.75
N LYS A 314 -19.14 13.80 -11.89
CA LYS A 314 -19.58 14.59 -13.05
C LYS A 314 -18.83 15.91 -13.18
N ASP A 315 -18.67 16.63 -12.08
CA ASP A 315 -17.88 17.88 -12.06
C ASP A 315 -16.41 17.61 -12.43
N SER A 316 -15.84 16.53 -11.90
CA SER A 316 -14.47 16.09 -12.19
C SER A 316 -14.29 15.78 -13.68
N ARG A 317 -15.22 15.00 -14.28
CA ARG A 317 -15.23 14.71 -15.72
C ARG A 317 -15.29 15.99 -16.55
N ALA A 318 -16.26 16.85 -16.26
CA ALA A 318 -16.42 18.10 -17.00
C ALA A 318 -15.18 19.00 -16.86
N MET A 319 -14.52 19.03 -15.69
CA MET A 319 -13.29 19.80 -15.49
C MET A 319 -12.12 19.22 -16.28
N ALA A 320 -11.94 17.91 -16.29
CA ALA A 320 -10.86 17.28 -17.02
C ALA A 320 -11.01 17.43 -18.55
N GLU A 321 -12.24 17.42 -19.07
CA GLU A 321 -12.55 17.76 -20.47
C GLU A 321 -12.19 19.22 -20.78
N ARG A 322 -12.55 20.17 -19.90
CA ARG A 322 -12.15 21.60 -20.05
C ARG A 322 -10.64 21.79 -20.01
N LEU A 323 -9.95 21.00 -19.19
CA LEU A 323 -8.48 20.97 -19.11
C LEU A 323 -7.83 20.25 -20.30
N GLN A 324 -8.62 19.63 -21.19
CA GLN A 324 -8.16 18.87 -22.36
C GLN A 324 -7.24 17.70 -21.97
N LEU A 325 -7.51 17.04 -20.85
CA LEU A 325 -6.75 15.87 -20.39
C LEU A 325 -7.18 14.57 -21.09
N PHE A 326 -8.43 14.52 -21.54
CA PHE A 326 -9.00 13.42 -22.32
C PHE A 326 -10.16 13.91 -23.17
N GLY A 327 -10.52 13.15 -24.22
CA GLY A 327 -11.62 13.49 -25.13
C GLY A 327 -11.33 14.65 -26.10
N SER A 328 -10.13 15.26 -26.06
CA SER A 328 -9.71 16.28 -27.03
C SER A 328 -9.17 15.64 -28.30
N GLN A 329 -9.61 16.13 -29.46
CA GLN A 329 -8.93 15.85 -30.72
C GLN A 329 -7.53 16.45 -30.65
N GLY A 330 -6.49 15.62 -30.89
CA GLY A 330 -5.10 16.06 -30.90
C GLY A 330 -4.94 17.22 -31.88
N THR A 331 -4.86 18.42 -31.34
CA THR A 331 -4.73 19.67 -32.10
C THR A 331 -3.34 20.23 -31.85
N ASP A 332 -2.76 20.88 -32.87
CA ASP A 332 -1.41 21.48 -32.80
C ASP A 332 -1.24 22.40 -31.58
N ALA A 333 -2.32 23.03 -31.12
CA ALA A 333 -2.33 23.87 -29.92
C ALA A 333 -2.11 23.09 -28.62
N VAL A 334 -2.69 21.89 -28.48
CA VAL A 334 -2.51 21.02 -27.31
C VAL A 334 -1.08 20.48 -27.28
N GLU A 335 -0.57 20.05 -28.44
CA GLU A 335 0.80 19.56 -28.58
C GLU A 335 1.82 20.67 -28.26
N THR A 336 1.61 21.89 -28.79
CA THR A 336 2.46 23.04 -28.49
C THR A 336 2.44 23.39 -27.00
N LYS A 337 1.27 23.35 -26.36
CA LYS A 337 1.13 23.58 -24.92
C LYS A 337 1.89 22.54 -24.12
N PHE A 338 1.81 21.27 -24.50
CA PHE A 338 2.53 20.18 -23.85
C PHE A 338 4.05 20.34 -23.99
N LEU A 339 4.54 20.70 -25.19
CA LEU A 339 5.96 20.95 -25.44
C LEU A 339 6.54 22.13 -24.64
N GLN A 340 5.70 23.08 -24.22
CA GLN A 340 6.08 24.22 -23.39
C GLN A 340 6.06 23.93 -21.89
N MET A 341 5.54 22.77 -21.47
CA MET A 341 5.47 22.43 -20.05
C MET A 341 6.85 22.08 -19.48
N THR A 342 7.06 22.51 -18.24
CA THR A 342 8.20 22.06 -17.44
C THR A 342 8.07 20.58 -17.08
N SER A 343 9.17 19.94 -16.69
CA SER A 343 9.16 18.54 -16.25
C SER A 343 8.19 18.29 -15.08
N GLU A 344 8.04 19.24 -14.15
CA GLU A 344 7.12 19.13 -13.02
C GLU A 344 5.66 19.21 -13.46
N GLN A 345 5.35 20.13 -14.39
CA GLN A 345 4.01 20.24 -14.99
C GLN A 345 3.63 18.97 -15.75
N ILE A 346 4.56 18.40 -16.54
CA ILE A 346 4.31 17.14 -17.25
C ILE A 346 3.96 16.02 -16.26
N ARG A 347 4.74 15.87 -15.18
CA ARG A 347 4.47 14.85 -14.15
C ARG A 347 3.10 15.05 -13.49
N ALA A 348 2.84 16.27 -13.00
CA ALA A 348 1.59 16.58 -12.30
C ALA A 348 0.36 16.40 -13.21
N THR A 349 0.45 16.87 -14.46
CA THR A 349 -0.62 16.69 -15.46
C THR A 349 -0.79 15.23 -15.84
N SER A 350 0.30 14.46 -15.97
CA SER A 350 0.22 13.01 -16.25
C SER A 350 -0.50 12.25 -15.15
N HIS A 351 -0.16 12.50 -13.89
CA HIS A 351 -0.84 11.91 -12.74
C HIS A 351 -2.32 12.27 -12.69
N ALA A 352 -2.65 13.57 -12.80
CA ALA A 352 -4.04 14.01 -12.79
C ALA A 352 -4.84 13.42 -13.96
N ALA A 353 -4.26 13.38 -15.17
CA ALA A 353 -4.89 12.80 -16.35
C ALA A 353 -5.12 11.29 -16.19
N TRP A 354 -4.09 10.53 -15.81
CA TRP A 354 -4.17 9.07 -15.65
C TRP A 354 -5.11 8.67 -14.52
N GLY A 355 -4.98 9.29 -13.34
CA GLY A 355 -5.84 9.01 -12.19
C GLY A 355 -7.30 9.35 -12.51
N SER A 356 -7.57 10.53 -13.07
CA SER A 356 -8.93 10.91 -13.44
C SER A 356 -9.49 10.02 -14.56
N TYR A 357 -8.72 9.67 -15.59
CA TYR A 357 -9.17 8.74 -16.64
C TYR A 357 -9.58 7.39 -16.04
N SER A 358 -8.68 6.76 -15.28
CA SER A 358 -8.89 5.45 -14.68
C SER A 358 -10.10 5.39 -13.74
N TYR A 359 -10.46 6.51 -13.13
CA TYR A 359 -11.62 6.61 -12.25
C TYR A 359 -12.93 6.93 -13.00
N ILE A 360 -12.84 7.66 -14.11
CA ILE A 360 -14.00 8.22 -14.82
C ILE A 360 -14.49 7.30 -15.95
N THR A 361 -13.61 6.51 -16.57
CA THR A 361 -13.90 5.57 -17.67
C THR A 361 -13.86 4.13 -17.17
#